data_AF-A0A1M6BDR5-F1
#
_entry.id   AF-A0A1M6BDR5-F1
#
_cell.length_a   1.000
_cell.length_b   1.000
_cell.length_c   1.000
_cell.angle_alpha   90.00
_cell.angle_beta   90.00
_cell.angle_gamma   90.00
#
_symmetry.space_group_name_H-M   'P 1'
#
loop_
_entity.id
_entity.type
_entity.pdbx_description
1 polymer ?
#
loop_
_entity_poly.entity_id
_entity_poly.type
_entity_poly.pdbx_seq_one_letter_code
_entity_poly.pdbx_strand_id
1 'polypeptide(L)'
;MDNTPEYLKEKHFNIRYHIVIGLLFLVISMLYSYFIFLFILYIIFSIYSYIKANGNYSKEYNKALKYYKTSNYSNCLNTIEDMSTNYVIEDNIKIIKALCHFNLNEYQDYIKDISEVKSKESNNDLYILLNKAVSYKYLGEKQKALEVYNYLEKAFPHSPLIKESIMEIKNQN
;
A
#
# COMPACT_ATOMS: atom_id res chain seq x y z
N MET A 1 -7.63 -13.34 10.46
CA MET A 1 -6.57 -12.33 10.20
C MET A 1 -7.14 -11.34 9.21
N ASP A 2 -6.91 -10.06 9.42
CA ASP A 2 -7.30 -9.02 8.46
C ASP A 2 -6.42 -9.17 7.21
N ASN A 3 -7.04 -9.53 6.08
CA ASN A 3 -6.36 -9.73 4.79
C ASN A 3 -6.24 -8.42 3.99
N THR A 4 -6.49 -7.27 4.61
CA THR A 4 -6.29 -5.97 3.98
C THR A 4 -4.81 -5.79 3.60
N PRO A 5 -4.51 -5.43 2.34
CA PRO A 5 -3.13 -5.14 1.90
C PRO A 5 -2.48 -4.06 2.76
N GLU A 6 -1.16 -4.12 2.95
CA GLU A 6 -0.45 -3.19 3.83
C GLU A 6 -0.66 -1.72 3.46
N TYR A 7 -0.69 -1.42 2.15
CA TYR A 7 -0.94 -0.07 1.63
C TYR A 7 -2.36 0.45 1.90
N LEU A 8 -3.31 -0.40 2.32
CA LEU A 8 -4.67 0.01 2.70
C LEU A 8 -4.90 0.02 4.23
N LYS A 9 -3.86 -0.26 5.01
CA LYS A 9 -3.94 -0.17 6.47
C LYS A 9 -3.77 1.27 6.94
N GLU A 10 -4.57 1.63 7.94
CA GLU A 10 -4.46 2.92 8.60
C GLU A 10 -3.20 2.97 9.46
N LYS A 11 -2.48 4.09 9.35
CA LYS A 11 -1.34 4.38 10.23
C LYS A 11 -1.89 4.81 11.58
N HIS A 12 -1.95 3.87 12.52
CA HIS A 12 -2.36 4.11 13.89
C HIS A 12 -1.32 3.54 14.87
N PHE A 13 -1.10 4.25 15.98
CA PHE A 13 -0.29 3.75 17.07
C PHE A 13 -1.19 3.24 18.18
N ASN A 14 -1.15 1.93 18.44
CA ASN A 14 -1.91 1.35 19.52
C ASN A 14 -1.19 1.58 20.86
N ILE A 15 -1.47 2.71 21.50
CA ILE A 15 -0.82 3.10 22.74
C ILE A 15 -1.02 2.09 23.87
N ARG A 16 -2.17 1.41 23.91
CA ARG A 16 -2.48 0.40 24.95
C ARG A 16 -1.52 -0.79 24.88
N TYR A 17 -1.25 -1.27 23.67
CA TYR A 17 -0.31 -2.37 23.44
C TYR A 17 1.10 -2.01 23.90
N HIS A 18 1.57 -0.80 23.56
CA HIS A 18 2.89 -0.32 23.99
C HIS A 18 3.00 -0.11 25.50
N ILE A 19 1.91 0.32 26.17
CA ILE A 19 1.87 0.41 27.63
C ILE A 19 2.02 -0.98 28.26
N VAL A 20 1.29 -1.99 27.77
CA VAL A 20 1.35 -3.37 28.31
C VAL A 20 2.75 -3.97 28.16
N ILE A 21 3.37 -3.82 26.98
CA ILE A 21 4.75 -4.28 26.77
C ILE A 21 5.74 -3.51 27.64
N GLY A 22 5.56 -2.19 27.76
CA GLY A 22 6.37 -1.37 28.65
C GLY A 22 6.31 -1.86 30.10
N LEU A 23 5.13 -2.18 30.61
CA LEU A 23 4.96 -2.75 31.96
C LEU A 23 5.65 -4.11 32.11
N LEU A 24 5.59 -4.98 31.10
CA LEU A 24 6.32 -6.25 31.11
C LEU A 24 7.84 -6.05 31.20
N PHE A 25 8.40 -5.15 30.37
CA PHE A 25 9.82 -4.82 30.44
C PHE A 25 10.21 -4.22 31.79
N LEU A 26 9.35 -3.38 32.37
CA LEU A 26 9.58 -2.80 33.69
C LEU A 26 9.66 -3.88 34.78
N VAL A 27 8.71 -4.83 34.80
CA VAL A 27 8.73 -5.95 35.77
C VAL A 27 9.98 -6.82 35.59
N ILE A 28 10.34 -7.16 34.35
CA ILE A 28 11.56 -7.94 34.05
C ILE A 28 12.83 -7.19 34.48
N SER A 29 12.86 -5.87 34.30
CA SER A 29 14.00 -5.03 34.68
C SER A 29 14.23 -4.96 36.19
N MET A 30 13.18 -5.17 37.01
CA MET A 30 13.31 -5.27 38.47
C MET A 30 13.99 -6.57 38.91
N LEU A 31 13.80 -7.65 38.14
CA LEU A 31 14.43 -8.95 38.40
C LEU A 31 15.88 -9.00 37.91
N TYR A 32 16.21 -8.21 36.88
CA TYR A 32 17.48 -8.28 36.18
C TYR A 32 17.96 -6.88 35.76
N SER A 33 19.00 -6.37 36.43
CA SER A 33 19.48 -4.98 36.27
C SER A 33 19.91 -4.60 34.85
N TYR A 34 20.40 -5.55 34.04
CA TYR A 34 20.80 -5.30 32.65
C TYR A 34 19.60 -5.03 31.71
N PHE A 35 18.39 -5.45 32.07
CA PHE A 35 17.17 -5.16 31.29
C PHE A 35 16.69 -3.72 31.44
N ILE A 36 17.18 -2.96 32.43
CA ILE A 36 16.85 -1.53 32.59
C ILE A 36 17.26 -0.75 31.32
N PHE A 37 18.41 -1.06 30.74
CA PHE A 37 18.85 -0.42 29.50
C PHE A 37 17.93 -0.73 28.32
N LEU A 38 17.49 -1.99 28.18
CA LEU A 38 16.54 -2.40 27.13
C LEU A 38 15.17 -1.72 27.32
N PHE A 39 14.73 -1.55 28.56
CA PHE A 39 13.50 -0.83 28.87
C PHE A 39 13.58 0.66 28.47
N ILE A 40 14.71 1.34 28.76
CA ILE A 40 14.93 2.72 28.34
C ILE A 40 14.91 2.84 26.81
N LEU A 41 15.60 1.95 26.09
CA LEU A 41 15.58 1.92 24.63
C LEU A 41 14.15 1.70 24.09
N TYR A 42 13.38 0.82 24.73
CA TYR A 42 11.98 0.57 24.36
C TYR A 42 11.09 1.81 24.55
N ILE A 43 11.27 2.58 25.64
CA ILE A 43 10.55 3.84 25.86
C ILE A 43 10.87 4.83 24.75
N ILE A 44 12.16 5.03 24.44
CA ILE A 44 12.60 5.96 23.37
C ILE A 44 11.98 5.55 22.03
N PHE A 45 12.04 4.26 21.69
CA PHE A 45 11.43 3.71 20.48
C PHE A 45 9.91 3.93 20.44
N SER A 46 9.22 3.74 21.57
CA SER A 46 7.77 3.91 21.66
C SER A 46 7.37 5.38 21.53
N ILE A 47 8.11 6.32 22.12
CA ILE A 47 7.89 7.77 21.96
C ILE A 47 8.11 8.18 20.51
N TYR A 48 9.20 7.74 19.88
CA TYR A 48 9.47 8.00 18.47
C TYR A 48 8.34 7.49 17.56
N SER A 49 7.91 6.25 17.79
CA SER A 49 6.82 5.63 17.02
C SER A 49 5.49 6.34 17.22
N TYR A 50 5.19 6.80 18.44
CA TYR A 50 4.01 7.60 18.75
C TYR A 50 4.01 8.93 18.01
N ILE A 51 5.12 9.67 18.04
CA ILE A 51 5.25 10.95 17.33
C ILE A 51 5.07 10.74 15.83
N LYS A 52 5.69 9.70 15.27
CA LYS A 52 5.58 9.37 13.84
C LYS A 52 4.14 9.05 13.44
N ALA A 53 3.43 8.24 14.23
CA ALA A 53 2.06 7.83 13.94
C ALA A 53 1.02 8.93 14.16
N ASN A 54 1.27 9.88 15.07
CA ASN A 54 0.36 11.01 15.33
C ASN A 54 0.80 12.30 14.64
N GLY A 55 1.90 12.27 13.89
CA GLY A 55 2.38 13.38 13.09
C GLY A 55 1.42 13.76 11.98
N ASN A 56 1.57 14.98 11.46
CA ASN A 56 0.72 15.52 10.40
C ASN A 56 0.70 14.63 9.15
N TYR A 57 1.84 14.02 8.79
CA TYR A 57 1.91 13.06 7.70
C TYR A 57 0.94 11.88 7.85
N SER A 58 0.88 11.26 9.03
CA SER A 58 -0.01 10.12 9.29
C SER A 58 -1.48 10.52 9.27
N LYS A 59 -1.80 11.74 9.70
CA LYS A 59 -3.16 12.30 9.59
C LYS A 59 -3.58 12.50 8.13
N GLU A 60 -2.74 13.14 7.32
CA GLU A 60 -3.02 13.33 5.90
C GLU A 60 -3.06 11.99 5.14
N TYR A 61 -2.18 11.04 5.48
CA TYR A 61 -2.21 9.66 4.96
C TYR A 61 -3.59 9.01 5.21
N ASN A 62 -4.05 9.02 6.47
CA ASN A 62 -5.33 8.39 6.82
C ASN A 62 -6.52 9.13 6.18
N LYS A 63 -6.41 10.44 5.96
CA LYS A 63 -7.41 11.24 5.24
C LYS A 63 -7.47 10.87 3.75
N ALA A 64 -6.32 10.75 3.07
CA ALA A 64 -6.27 10.26 1.70
C ALA A 64 -6.85 8.83 1.59
N LEU A 65 -6.43 7.93 2.48
CA LEU A 65 -6.95 6.57 2.55
C LEU A 65 -8.47 6.54 2.79
N LYS A 66 -8.99 7.42 3.65
CA LYS A 66 -10.45 7.56 3.85
C LYS A 66 -11.14 7.97 2.56
N TYR A 67 -10.63 8.97 1.85
CA TYR A 67 -11.19 9.38 0.56
C TYR A 67 -11.21 8.23 -0.44
N TYR A 68 -10.11 7.48 -0.56
CA TYR A 68 -10.03 6.27 -1.39
C TYR A 68 -11.08 5.23 -1.01
N LYS A 69 -11.20 4.87 0.28
CA LYS A 69 -12.19 3.90 0.78
C LYS A 69 -13.64 4.35 0.54
N THR A 70 -13.89 5.66 0.47
CA THR A 70 -15.21 6.24 0.15
C THR A 70 -15.41 6.53 -1.34
N SER A 71 -14.53 6.01 -2.21
CA SER A 71 -14.55 6.24 -3.66
C SER A 71 -14.49 7.71 -4.09
N ASN A 72 -14.00 8.60 -3.22
CA ASN A 72 -13.78 10.00 -3.53
C ASN A 72 -12.36 10.21 -4.07
N TYR A 73 -12.11 9.66 -5.26
CA TYR A 73 -10.76 9.55 -5.83
C TYR A 73 -10.14 10.92 -6.12
N SER A 74 -10.91 11.92 -6.57
CA SER A 74 -10.40 13.27 -6.82
C SER A 74 -9.89 13.95 -5.54
N ASN A 75 -10.65 13.87 -4.43
CA ASN A 75 -10.17 14.41 -3.16
C ASN A 75 -8.99 13.62 -2.58
N CYS A 76 -8.93 12.31 -2.86
CA CYS A 76 -7.77 11.49 -2.52
C CYS A 76 -6.52 11.99 -3.25
N LEU A 77 -6.59 12.17 -4.58
CA LEU A 77 -5.49 12.69 -5.39
C LEU A 77 -5.04 14.08 -4.92
N ASN A 78 -5.97 15.00 -4.71
CA ASN A 78 -5.65 16.34 -4.19
C ASN A 78 -4.93 16.27 -2.84
N THR A 79 -5.41 15.43 -1.92
CA THR A 79 -4.76 15.24 -0.61
C THR A 79 -3.35 14.69 -0.76
N ILE A 80 -3.14 13.73 -1.68
CA ILE A 80 -1.81 13.15 -1.92
C ILE A 80 -0.87 14.17 -2.56
N GLU A 81 -1.36 15.01 -3.46
CA GLU A 81 -0.58 16.08 -4.08
C GLU A 81 -0.13 17.12 -3.04
N ASP A 82 -1.04 17.56 -2.17
CA ASP A 82 -0.73 18.45 -1.03
C ASP A 82 0.28 17.82 -0.05
N MET A 83 0.22 16.50 0.14
CA MET A 83 1.22 15.79 0.92
C MET A 83 2.59 15.82 0.23
N SER A 84 2.63 15.70 -1.10
CA SER A 84 3.87 15.59 -1.87
C SER A 84 4.72 16.86 -1.82
N THR A 85 4.10 18.02 -1.57
CA THR A 85 4.82 19.30 -1.40
C THR A 85 5.57 19.37 -0.07
N ASN A 86 5.12 18.62 0.94
CA ASN A 86 5.60 18.73 2.31
C ASN A 86 6.38 17.49 2.77
N TYR A 87 6.19 16.35 2.10
CA TYR A 87 6.70 15.06 2.54
C TYR A 87 7.22 14.23 1.37
N VAL A 88 8.26 13.43 1.66
CA VAL A 88 8.65 12.35 0.77
C VAL A 88 7.58 11.26 0.81
N ILE A 89 6.98 10.98 -0.35
CA ILE A 89 5.87 10.04 -0.47
C ILE A 89 6.38 8.59 -0.48
N GLU A 90 5.95 7.82 0.52
CA GLU A 90 6.19 6.38 0.62
C GLU A 90 5.41 5.59 -0.44
N ASP A 91 5.91 4.41 -0.77
CA ASP A 91 5.33 3.50 -1.77
C ASP A 91 3.84 3.20 -1.52
N ASN A 92 3.41 3.06 -0.27
CA ASN A 92 1.99 2.82 0.06
C ASN A 92 1.07 3.93 -0.45
N ILE A 93 1.46 5.20 -0.31
CA ILE A 93 0.67 6.32 -0.85
C ILE A 93 0.74 6.35 -2.37
N LYS A 94 1.89 6.04 -2.97
CA LYS A 94 1.98 5.95 -4.44
C LYS A 94 1.06 4.89 -5.01
N ILE A 95 0.93 3.74 -4.33
CA ILE A 95 -0.03 2.69 -4.70
C ILE A 95 -1.46 3.23 -4.60
N ILE A 96 -1.82 3.90 -3.50
CA ILE A 96 -3.16 4.52 -3.38
C ILE A 96 -3.41 5.54 -4.50
N LYS A 97 -2.41 6.38 -4.82
CA LYS A 97 -2.49 7.36 -5.91
C LYS A 97 -2.74 6.68 -7.25
N ALA A 98 -1.94 5.67 -7.60
CA ALA A 98 -2.14 4.86 -8.80
C ALA A 98 -3.56 4.29 -8.82
N LEU A 99 -4.00 3.64 -7.75
CA LEU A 99 -5.34 3.06 -7.68
C LEU A 99 -6.45 4.11 -7.84
N CYS A 100 -6.26 5.35 -7.40
CA CYS A 100 -7.20 6.44 -7.71
C CYS A 100 -7.26 6.71 -9.21
N HIS A 101 -6.11 6.87 -9.87
CA HIS A 101 -6.05 7.04 -11.34
C HIS A 101 -6.73 5.88 -12.08
N PHE A 102 -6.50 4.64 -11.65
CA PHE A 102 -7.18 3.47 -12.23
C PHE A 102 -8.70 3.57 -12.12
N ASN A 103 -9.22 3.92 -10.94
CA ASN A 103 -10.67 4.04 -10.72
C ASN A 103 -11.29 5.24 -11.47
N LEU A 104 -10.47 6.22 -11.86
CA LEU A 104 -10.86 7.34 -12.72
C LEU A 104 -10.68 7.03 -14.23
N ASN A 105 -10.24 5.82 -14.58
CA ASN A 105 -9.89 5.38 -15.94
C ASN A 105 -8.69 6.15 -16.55
N GLU A 106 -7.86 6.76 -15.71
CA GLU A 106 -6.63 7.45 -16.08
C GLU A 106 -5.48 6.42 -16.15
N TYR A 107 -5.59 5.47 -17.10
CA TYR A 107 -4.73 4.29 -17.17
C TYR A 107 -3.24 4.64 -17.39
N GLN A 108 -2.95 5.73 -18.09
CA GLN A 108 -1.58 6.18 -18.31
C GLN A 108 -0.91 6.63 -17.01
N ASP A 109 -1.63 7.40 -16.19
CA ASP A 109 -1.15 7.86 -14.89
C ASP A 109 -1.04 6.71 -13.89
N TYR A 110 -1.98 5.74 -13.92
CA TYR A 110 -1.85 4.50 -13.17
C TYR A 110 -0.52 3.78 -13.47
N ILE A 111 -0.20 3.58 -14.75
CA ILE A 111 1.04 2.87 -15.16
C ILE A 111 2.28 3.66 -14.74
N LYS A 112 2.25 4.98 -14.86
CA LYS A 112 3.33 5.84 -14.42
C LYS A 112 3.57 5.69 -12.91
N ASP A 113 2.53 5.91 -12.10
CA ASP A 113 2.66 5.89 -10.65
C ASP A 113 3.08 4.51 -10.14
N ILE A 114 2.53 3.42 -10.70
CA ILE A 114 2.91 2.07 -10.28
C ILE A 114 4.34 1.71 -10.68
N SER A 115 4.87 2.29 -11.75
CA SER A 115 6.27 2.08 -12.17
C SER A 115 7.28 2.71 -11.22
N GLU A 116 6.85 3.71 -10.43
CA GLU A 116 7.70 4.39 -9.45
C GLU A 116 7.72 3.69 -8.08
N VAL A 117 6.88 2.67 -7.88
CA VAL A 117 6.81 1.89 -6.65
C VAL A 117 7.95 0.87 -6.62
N LYS A 118 8.77 0.91 -5.57
CA LYS A 118 9.97 0.06 -5.44
C LYS A 118 9.71 -1.19 -4.61
N SER A 119 8.64 -1.21 -3.84
CA SER A 119 8.28 -2.32 -2.97
C SER A 119 8.12 -3.62 -3.78
N LYS A 120 8.68 -4.73 -3.27
CA LYS A 120 8.48 -6.05 -3.89
C LYS A 120 7.06 -6.55 -3.70
N GLU A 121 6.38 -6.10 -2.65
CA GLU A 121 5.00 -6.49 -2.34
C GLU A 121 4.05 -6.04 -3.43
N SER A 122 4.14 -4.78 -3.88
CA SER A 122 3.29 -4.27 -4.95
C SER A 122 3.50 -4.98 -6.29
N ASN A 123 4.71 -5.46 -6.56
CA ASN A 123 5.03 -6.15 -7.81
C ASN A 123 4.44 -7.56 -7.91
N ASN A 124 4.03 -8.15 -6.78
CA ASN A 124 3.42 -9.48 -6.73
C ASN A 124 1.98 -9.45 -6.20
N ASP A 125 1.46 -8.28 -5.84
CA ASP A 125 0.07 -8.13 -5.42
C ASP A 125 -0.86 -8.40 -6.62
N LEU A 126 -1.77 -9.35 -6.43
CA LEU A 126 -2.69 -9.81 -7.48
C LEU A 126 -3.59 -8.68 -8.00
N TYR A 127 -4.08 -7.81 -7.11
CA TYR A 127 -4.98 -6.72 -7.49
C TYR A 127 -4.24 -5.68 -8.33
N ILE A 128 -3.01 -5.33 -7.94
CA ILE A 128 -2.14 -4.42 -8.69
C ILE A 128 -1.78 -5.02 -10.06
N LEU A 129 -1.43 -6.31 -10.12
CA LEU A 129 -1.10 -6.98 -11.37
C LEU A 129 -2.28 -7.04 -12.34
N LEU A 130 -3.48 -7.35 -11.85
CA LEU A 130 -4.70 -7.33 -12.66
C LEU A 130 -4.98 -5.92 -13.20
N ASN A 131 -4.96 -4.90 -12.35
CA ASN A 131 -5.18 -3.51 -12.78
C ASN A 131 -4.11 -3.03 -13.77
N LYS A 132 -2.88 -3.53 -13.67
CA LYS A 132 -1.80 -3.27 -14.63
C LYS A 132 -2.07 -3.92 -15.98
N ALA A 133 -2.47 -5.18 -16.01
CA ALA A 133 -2.83 -5.87 -17.25
C ALA A 133 -4.04 -5.20 -17.94
N VAL A 134 -5.05 -4.81 -17.16
CA VAL A 134 -6.23 -4.08 -17.63
C VAL A 134 -5.83 -2.72 -18.19
N SER A 135 -5.02 -1.95 -17.47
CA SER A 135 -4.53 -0.64 -17.93
C SER A 135 -3.78 -0.76 -19.26
N TYR A 136 -2.87 -1.73 -19.40
CA TYR A 136 -2.19 -1.97 -20.67
C TYR A 136 -3.16 -2.36 -21.80
N LYS A 137 -4.20 -3.16 -21.50
CA LYS A 137 -5.23 -3.49 -22.48
C LYS A 137 -5.93 -2.24 -22.99
N TYR A 138 -6.38 -1.36 -22.10
CA TYR A 138 -7.09 -0.13 -22.47
C TYR A 138 -6.21 0.90 -23.18
N LEU A 139 -4.90 0.92 -22.88
CA LEU A 139 -3.93 1.75 -23.59
C LEU A 139 -3.55 1.18 -24.97
N GLY A 140 -4.06 0.01 -25.36
CA GLY A 140 -3.70 -0.66 -26.61
C GLY A 140 -2.32 -1.33 -26.59
N GLU A 141 -1.65 -1.38 -25.44
CA GLU A 141 -0.35 -2.01 -25.25
C GLU A 141 -0.48 -3.54 -25.10
N LYS A 142 -1.03 -4.19 -26.14
CA LYS A 142 -1.43 -5.61 -26.13
C LYS A 142 -0.33 -6.57 -25.68
N GLN A 143 0.92 -6.36 -26.14
CA GLN A 143 2.05 -7.24 -25.76
C GLN A 143 2.32 -7.18 -24.25
N LYS A 144 2.41 -5.98 -23.67
CA LYS A 144 2.62 -5.80 -22.23
C LYS A 144 1.45 -6.34 -21.42
N ALA A 145 0.21 -6.17 -21.90
CA ALA A 145 -0.97 -6.77 -21.27
C ALA A 145 -0.86 -8.31 -21.22
N LEU A 146 -0.52 -8.94 -22.36
CA LEU A 146 -0.34 -10.39 -22.45
C LEU A 146 0.81 -10.89 -21.57
N GLU A 147 1.92 -10.17 -21.47
CA GLU A 147 3.02 -10.53 -20.57
C GLU A 147 2.54 -10.63 -19.11
N VAL A 148 1.78 -9.64 -18.65
CA VAL A 148 1.23 -9.65 -17.27
C VAL A 148 0.18 -10.74 -17.10
N TYR A 149 -0.74 -10.92 -18.06
CA TYR A 149 -1.74 -11.99 -17.97
C TYR A 149 -1.13 -13.39 -18.01
N ASN A 150 -0.10 -13.63 -18.83
CA ASN A 150 0.61 -14.91 -18.87
C ASN A 150 1.36 -15.17 -17.55
N TYR A 151 1.90 -14.13 -16.92
CA TYR A 151 2.46 -14.23 -15.57
C TYR A 151 1.38 -14.65 -14.56
N LEU A 152 0.21 -14.02 -14.61
CA LEU A 152 -0.93 -14.35 -13.75
C LEU A 152 -1.49 -15.76 -14.03
N GLU A 153 -1.54 -16.21 -15.28
CA GLU A 153 -2.00 -17.55 -15.65
C GLU A 153 -1.12 -18.65 -15.04
N LYS A 154 0.20 -18.43 -14.98
CA LYS A 154 1.12 -19.37 -14.32
C LYS A 154 0.81 -19.55 -12.83
N ALA A 155 0.43 -18.46 -12.16
CA ALA A 155 0.04 -18.49 -10.75
C ALA A 155 -1.40 -19.00 -10.53
N PHE A 156 -2.29 -18.75 -11.48
CA PHE A 156 -3.72 -19.06 -11.41
C PHE A 156 -4.23 -19.77 -12.69
N PRO A 157 -3.74 -20.99 -12.99
CA PRO A 157 -3.95 -21.67 -14.28
C PRO A 157 -5.40 -22.09 -14.57
N HIS A 158 -6.26 -22.03 -13.56
CA HIS A 158 -7.68 -22.38 -13.67
C HIS A 158 -8.61 -21.17 -13.63
N SER A 159 -8.09 -19.94 -13.58
CA SER A 159 -8.91 -18.72 -13.58
C SER A 159 -9.56 -18.49 -14.95
N PRO A 160 -10.90 -18.55 -15.08
CA PRO A 160 -11.59 -18.27 -16.33
C PRO A 160 -11.35 -16.84 -16.80
N LEU A 161 -11.38 -15.87 -15.86
CA LEU A 161 -11.19 -14.45 -16.13
C LEU A 161 -9.85 -14.15 -16.83
N ILE A 162 -8.76 -14.80 -16.39
CA ILE A 162 -7.44 -14.61 -16.99
C ILE A 162 -7.41 -15.19 -18.40
N LYS A 163 -7.95 -16.41 -18.59
CA LYS A 163 -7.99 -17.06 -19.90
C LYS A 163 -8.83 -16.29 -20.91
N GLU A 164 -10.01 -15.84 -20.51
CA GLU A 164 -10.90 -15.01 -21.32
C GLU A 164 -10.20 -13.71 -21.73
N SER A 165 -9.52 -13.03 -20.80
CA SER A 165 -8.77 -11.80 -21.09
C SER A 165 -7.64 -12.03 -22.10
N ILE A 166 -6.90 -13.15 -21.98
CA ILE A 166 -5.85 -13.54 -22.94
C ILE A 166 -6.46 -13.81 -24.33
N MET A 167 -7.58 -14.52 -24.40
CA MET A 167 -8.26 -14.81 -25.67
C MET A 167 -8.80 -13.53 -26.32
N GLU A 168 -9.43 -12.65 -25.55
CA GLU A 168 -9.95 -11.36 -26.03
C GLU A 168 -8.83 -10.54 -26.70
N ILE A 169 -7.67 -10.39 -26.03
CA ILE A 169 -6.55 -9.61 -26.57
C ILE A 169 -6.00 -10.24 -27.86
N LYS A 170 -5.94 -11.58 -27.94
CA LYS A 170 -5.46 -12.31 -29.13
C LYS A 170 -6.42 -12.20 -30.32
N ASN A 171 -7.73 -12.10 -30.06
CA ASN A 171 -8.76 -12.05 -31.09
C ASN A 171 -8.99 -10.64 -31.67
N GLN A 172 -8.41 -9.59 -31.08
CA GLN A 172 -8.48 -8.21 -31.59
C GLN A 172 -7.51 -7.96 -32.77
N ASN A 173 -7.15 -9.00 -33.54
CA ASN A 173 -6.25 -8.91 -34.70
C ASN A 173 -7.03 -8.97 -36.01
#